data_AF-A0A9R1R4I9-F1
#
_entry.id   AF-A0A9R1R4I9-F1
#
_cell.length_a   1.000
_cell.length_b   1.000
_cell.length_c   1.000
_cell.angle_alpha   90.00
_cell.angle_beta   90.00
_cell.angle_gamma   90.00
#
_symmetry.space_group_name_H-M   'P 1'
#
loop_
_entity.id
_entity.type
_entity.pdbx_description
1 polymer ?
#
loop_
_entity_poly.entity_id
_entity_poly.type
_entity_poly.pdbx_seq_one_letter_code
_entity_poly.pdbx_strand_id
1 'polypeptide(L)'
;MAFTMPGLYRVVHGIDVFDPKFNIVSPGADMSIYFPYTEQQKRLTSLHTEIEELLFSDIENAEHKKDKKKPIIFSMARLDRVKNMTGLVEMYGRNPRLQELVNLVVVCGDHGKVSKDKEEQAEFKKMFDLIEQYNLIGHIRWISAQMNRVRNGELYRYICDMKGAFVQ
;
A
#
# COMPACT_ATOMS: atom_id res chain seq x y z
N MET A 1 -12.13 -7.05 30.26
CA MET A 1 -10.73 -7.41 29.93
C MET A 1 -9.86 -7.22 31.15
N ALA A 2 -9.02 -8.22 31.44
CA ALA A 2 -8.06 -8.21 32.54
C ALA A 2 -6.64 -8.32 31.96
N PHE A 3 -5.69 -7.53 32.48
CA PHE A 3 -4.28 -7.60 32.08
C PHE A 3 -3.37 -7.15 33.24
N THR A 4 -2.08 -7.41 33.14
CA THR A 4 -1.09 -7.00 34.15
C THR A 4 0.16 -6.46 33.48
N MET A 5 0.76 -5.41 34.07
CA MET A 5 2.09 -4.93 33.73
C MET A 5 3.01 -5.22 34.92
N PRO A 6 3.77 -6.33 34.87
CA PRO A 6 4.60 -6.77 35.99
C PRO A 6 5.56 -5.69 36.47
N GLY A 7 5.66 -5.51 37.79
CA GLY A 7 6.47 -4.46 38.41
C GLY A 7 5.83 -3.06 38.39
N LEU A 8 4.65 -2.89 37.80
CA LEU A 8 3.93 -1.61 37.74
C LEU A 8 2.54 -1.69 38.38
N TYR A 9 1.58 -2.40 37.77
CA TYR A 9 0.25 -2.65 38.36
C TYR A 9 -0.50 -3.80 37.66
N ARG A 10 -1.61 -4.24 38.26
CA ARG A 10 -2.54 -5.24 37.70
C ARG A 10 -3.92 -4.62 37.50
N VAL A 11 -4.51 -4.79 36.33
CA VAL A 11 -5.89 -4.39 36.01
C VAL A 11 -6.79 -5.62 36.01
N VAL A 12 -7.58 -5.77 37.06
CA VAL A 12 -8.49 -6.92 37.23
C VAL A 12 -9.73 -6.78 36.34
N HIS A 13 -10.32 -5.58 36.29
CA HIS A 13 -11.47 -5.25 35.44
C HIS A 13 -11.25 -3.89 34.75
N GLY A 14 -10.61 -3.87 33.59
CA GLY A 14 -10.30 -2.63 32.87
C GLY A 14 -11.42 -2.14 31.95
N ILE A 15 -12.17 -3.08 31.38
CA ILE A 15 -13.30 -2.80 30.50
C ILE A 15 -14.30 -3.97 30.54
N ASP A 16 -15.58 -3.68 30.37
CA ASP A 16 -16.62 -4.69 30.14
C ASP A 16 -17.10 -4.56 28.69
N VAL A 17 -17.06 -5.65 27.93
CA VAL A 17 -17.48 -5.66 26.53
C VAL A 17 -19.00 -5.49 26.38
N PHE A 18 -19.75 -5.69 27.47
CA PHE A 18 -21.20 -5.49 27.53
C PHE A 18 -21.60 -4.11 28.03
N ASP A 19 -20.65 -3.21 28.29
CA ASP A 19 -20.94 -1.85 28.76
C ASP A 19 -21.80 -1.10 27.71
N PRO A 20 -22.98 -0.56 28.09
CA PRO A 20 -23.93 0.06 27.16
C PRO A 20 -23.39 1.30 26.46
N LYS A 21 -22.25 1.86 26.90
CA LYS A 21 -21.58 2.96 26.19
C LYS A 21 -21.01 2.53 24.83
N PHE A 22 -20.76 1.23 24.62
CA PHE A 22 -20.26 0.73 23.34
C PHE A 22 -21.35 0.77 22.28
N ASN A 23 -21.08 1.54 21.22
CA ASN A 23 -21.94 1.65 20.05
C ASN A 23 -21.08 1.51 18.80
N ILE A 24 -21.52 0.68 17.86
CA ILE A 24 -20.84 0.49 16.57
C ILE A 24 -21.45 1.49 15.59
N VAL A 25 -20.67 2.50 15.20
CA VAL A 25 -21.01 3.43 14.12
C VAL A 25 -19.91 3.34 13.07
N SER A 26 -20.18 2.60 12.00
CA SER A 26 -19.18 2.39 10.95
C SER A 26 -18.89 3.68 10.19
N PRO A 27 -17.61 4.04 9.98
CA PRO A 27 -17.24 5.17 9.13
C PRO A 27 -17.45 4.84 7.65
N GLY A 28 -17.26 5.82 6.77
CA GLY A 28 -17.32 5.66 5.33
C GLY A 28 -16.16 6.33 4.60
N ALA A 29 -16.18 6.22 3.28
CA ALA A 29 -15.31 6.96 2.37
C ALA A 29 -16.11 8.10 1.71
N ASP A 30 -15.43 9.19 1.37
CA ASP A 30 -16.05 10.30 0.63
C ASP A 30 -16.44 9.83 -0.78
N MET A 31 -17.75 9.75 -1.05
CA MET A 31 -18.31 9.24 -2.32
C MET A 31 -18.03 10.15 -3.51
N SER A 32 -17.61 11.40 -3.29
CA SER A 32 -17.15 12.29 -4.37
C SER A 32 -15.74 11.92 -4.85
N ILE A 33 -14.94 11.27 -4.00
CA ILE A 33 -13.55 10.87 -4.27
C ILE A 33 -13.49 9.40 -4.69
N TYR A 34 -14.17 8.54 -3.93
CA TYR A 34 -14.16 7.09 -4.12
C TYR A 34 -15.51 6.62 -4.62
N PHE A 35 -15.55 6.26 -5.90
CA PHE A 35 -16.74 5.77 -6.60
C PHE A 35 -16.34 4.64 -7.56
N PRO A 36 -17.30 3.81 -8.03
CA PRO A 36 -17.02 2.68 -8.91
C PRO A 36 -16.28 3.07 -10.19
N TYR A 37 -15.26 2.28 -10.56
CA TYR A 37 -14.44 2.54 -11.77
C TYR A 37 -15.23 2.47 -13.08
N THR A 38 -16.42 1.85 -13.05
CA THR A 38 -17.34 1.70 -14.19
C THR A 38 -18.09 2.98 -14.54
N GLU A 39 -18.12 3.98 -13.66
CA GLU A 39 -18.77 5.27 -13.91
C GLU A 39 -17.90 6.18 -14.78
N GLN A 40 -17.81 5.86 -16.08
CA GLN A 40 -16.91 6.52 -17.05
C GLN A 40 -17.04 8.06 -17.08
N GLN A 41 -18.26 8.58 -16.94
CA GLN A 41 -18.56 10.02 -16.95
C GLN A 41 -17.90 10.78 -15.79
N LYS A 42 -17.59 10.10 -14.68
CA LYS A 42 -16.96 10.72 -13.49
C LYS A 42 -15.43 10.52 -13.47
N ARG A 43 -14.87 9.76 -14.41
CA ARG A 43 -13.43 9.45 -14.43
C ARG A 43 -12.60 10.71 -14.69
N LEU A 44 -11.51 10.85 -13.94
CA LEU A 44 -10.60 11.99 -14.05
C LEU A 44 -9.49 11.67 -15.07
N THR A 45 -9.86 11.55 -16.34
CA THR A 45 -8.95 11.12 -17.42
C THR A 45 -7.76 12.06 -17.64
N SER A 46 -7.87 13.33 -17.26
CA SER A 46 -6.74 14.28 -17.27
C SER A 46 -5.58 13.88 -16.36
N LEU A 47 -5.83 13.02 -15.35
CA LEU A 47 -4.81 12.49 -14.44
C LEU A 47 -4.14 11.21 -14.96
N HIS A 48 -4.60 10.63 -16.07
CA HIS A 48 -4.09 9.34 -16.56
C HIS A 48 -2.63 9.42 -16.94
N THR A 49 -2.19 10.49 -17.60
CA THR A 49 -0.77 10.70 -17.94
C THR A 49 0.13 10.66 -16.70
N GLU A 50 -0.28 11.32 -15.62
CA GLU A 50 0.48 11.36 -14.38
C GLU A 50 0.48 9.99 -13.67
N ILE A 51 -0.65 9.28 -13.70
CA ILE A 51 -0.76 7.93 -13.13
C ILE A 51 0.09 6.94 -13.93
N GLU A 52 0.09 7.03 -15.26
CA GLU A 52 0.93 6.19 -16.13
C GLU A 52 2.42 6.44 -15.89
N GLU A 53 2.83 7.69 -15.72
CA GLU A 53 4.19 8.04 -15.34
C GLU A 53 4.54 7.48 -13.96
N LEU A 54 3.63 7.62 -12.99
CA LEU A 54 3.81 7.10 -11.64
C LEU A 54 4.02 5.58 -11.64
N LEU A 55 3.22 4.83 -12.43
CA LEU A 55 3.23 3.37 -12.45
C LEU A 55 4.32 2.77 -13.36
N PHE A 56 4.58 3.40 -14.51
CA PHE A 56 5.31 2.79 -15.63
C PHE A 56 6.48 3.62 -16.18
N SER A 57 6.89 4.69 -15.50
CA SER A 57 8.09 5.44 -15.89
C SER A 57 9.34 4.56 -15.83
N ASP A 58 10.19 4.70 -16.85
CA ASP A 58 11.44 3.94 -17.02
C ASP A 58 12.65 4.64 -16.34
N ILE A 59 12.45 5.85 -15.76
CA ILE A 59 13.52 6.74 -15.26
C ILE A 59 14.41 6.07 -14.19
N GLU A 60 13.87 5.12 -13.43
CA GLU A 60 14.60 4.39 -12.37
C GLU A 60 14.98 2.94 -12.76
N ASN A 61 14.50 2.43 -13.90
CA ASN A 61 14.63 1.01 -14.27
C ASN A 61 14.89 0.84 -15.78
N ALA A 62 15.99 1.44 -16.27
CA ALA A 62 16.35 1.38 -17.69
C ALA A 62 16.61 -0.06 -18.20
N GLU A 63 16.90 -1.02 -17.32
CA GLU A 63 17.32 -2.37 -17.71
C GLU A 63 16.17 -3.39 -17.82
N HIS A 64 14.98 -3.13 -17.27
CA HIS A 64 13.87 -4.09 -17.32
C HIS A 64 12.52 -3.40 -17.53
N LYS A 65 12.02 -3.46 -18.77
CA LYS A 65 10.67 -2.99 -19.14
C LYS A 65 9.63 -3.88 -18.46
N LYS A 66 8.93 -3.32 -17.46
CA LYS A 66 7.70 -3.89 -16.93
C LYS A 66 6.74 -4.20 -18.06
N ASP A 67 6.13 -5.38 -18.02
CA ASP A 67 4.96 -5.63 -18.85
C ASP A 67 3.80 -4.77 -18.33
N LYS A 68 3.57 -3.66 -19.03
CA LYS A 68 2.53 -2.67 -18.71
C LYS A 68 1.11 -3.25 -18.87
N LYS A 69 0.97 -4.46 -19.42
CA LYS A 69 -0.32 -5.13 -19.61
C LYS A 69 -0.69 -6.07 -18.47
N LYS A 70 0.28 -6.46 -17.62
CA LYS A 70 -0.01 -7.34 -16.48
C LYS A 70 -0.89 -6.63 -15.46
N PRO A 71 -1.86 -7.34 -14.85
CA PRO A 71 -2.60 -6.81 -13.72
C PRO A 71 -1.67 -6.38 -12.58
N ILE A 72 -2.17 -5.48 -11.73
CA ILE A 72 -1.42 -4.93 -10.61
C ILE A 72 -2.00 -5.44 -9.29
N ILE A 73 -1.15 -6.02 -8.43
CA ILE A 73 -1.43 -6.08 -7.00
C ILE A 73 -0.99 -4.75 -6.40
N PHE A 74 -1.93 -4.04 -5.80
CA PHE A 74 -1.74 -2.71 -5.26
C PHE A 74 -1.88 -2.71 -3.74
N SER A 75 -0.97 -2.02 -3.06
CA SER A 75 -1.11 -1.72 -1.64
C SER A 75 -0.62 -0.31 -1.33
N MET A 76 -1.33 0.39 -0.44
CA MET A 76 -1.02 1.77 -0.06
C MET A 76 -1.22 1.97 1.43
N ALA A 77 -0.12 2.24 2.14
CA ALA A 77 -0.13 2.43 3.58
C ALA A 77 1.08 3.27 4.03
N ARG A 78 1.09 3.66 5.31
CA ARG A 78 2.32 4.15 5.94
C ARG A 78 3.35 3.02 6.02
N LEU A 79 4.63 3.35 6.04
CA LEU A 79 5.70 2.39 6.20
C LEU A 79 6.07 2.28 7.68
N ASP A 80 5.39 1.37 8.38
CA ASP A 80 5.67 1.01 9.77
C ASP A 80 5.58 -0.52 9.95
N ARG A 81 6.11 -1.03 11.07
CA ARG A 81 6.22 -2.48 11.28
C ARG A 81 4.86 -3.17 11.35
N VAL A 82 3.83 -2.46 11.82
CA VAL A 82 2.47 -3.01 11.98
C VAL A 82 1.77 -3.13 10.63
N LYS A 83 2.03 -2.22 9.69
CA LYS A 83 1.51 -2.29 8.32
C LYS A 83 2.10 -3.44 7.51
N ASN A 84 3.27 -3.94 7.87
CA ASN A 84 3.89 -5.15 7.30
C ASN A 84 4.02 -5.13 5.76
N MET A 85 4.33 -3.96 5.19
CA MET A 85 4.54 -3.80 3.75
C MET A 85 5.72 -4.63 3.25
N THR A 86 6.78 -4.74 4.05
CA THR A 86 7.95 -5.58 3.76
C THR A 86 7.60 -7.07 3.72
N GLY A 87 6.68 -7.53 4.58
CA GLY A 87 6.17 -8.90 4.53
C GLY A 87 5.44 -9.21 3.22
N LEU A 88 4.64 -8.26 2.69
CA LEU A 88 4.02 -8.41 1.37
C LEU A 88 5.07 -8.55 0.26
N VAL A 89 6.10 -7.71 0.27
CA VAL A 89 7.20 -7.77 -0.70
C VAL A 89 7.94 -9.10 -0.62
N GLU A 90 8.21 -9.60 0.58
CA GLU A 90 8.84 -10.90 0.78
C GLU A 90 7.97 -12.04 0.24
N MET A 91 6.67 -12.04 0.53
CA MET A 91 5.75 -13.07 0.03
C MET A 91 5.66 -13.07 -1.50
N TYR A 92 5.65 -11.88 -2.10
CA TYR A 92 5.69 -11.72 -3.56
C TYR A 92 7.03 -12.21 -4.15
N GLY A 93 8.15 -11.84 -3.53
CA GLY A 93 9.50 -12.25 -3.93
C GLY A 93 9.73 -13.77 -3.90
N ARG A 94 9.08 -14.46 -2.97
CA ARG A 94 9.16 -15.93 -2.85
C ARG A 94 8.28 -16.70 -3.85
N ASN A 95 7.42 -16.04 -4.63
CA ASN A 95 6.45 -16.69 -5.50
C ASN A 95 6.65 -16.33 -6.99
N PRO A 96 7.46 -17.10 -7.74
CA PRO A 96 7.71 -16.85 -9.16
C PRO A 96 6.44 -16.85 -10.01
N ARG A 97 5.49 -17.76 -9.72
CA ARG A 97 4.21 -17.82 -10.43
C ARG A 97 3.43 -16.52 -10.29
N LEU A 98 3.48 -15.87 -9.14
CA LEU A 98 2.82 -14.60 -8.93
C LEU A 98 3.50 -13.48 -9.74
N GLN A 99 4.84 -13.45 -9.76
CA GLN A 99 5.63 -12.49 -10.54
C GLN A 99 5.43 -12.63 -12.06
N GLU A 100 5.17 -13.85 -12.53
CA GLU A 100 4.79 -14.11 -13.93
C GLU A 100 3.42 -13.51 -14.26
N LEU A 101 2.44 -13.61 -13.36
CA LEU A 101 1.06 -13.22 -13.62
C LEU A 101 0.79 -11.72 -13.43
N VAL A 102 1.41 -11.08 -12.44
CA VAL A 102 1.06 -9.71 -12.02
C VAL A 102 2.30 -8.88 -11.70
N ASN A 103 2.15 -7.56 -11.70
CA ASN A 103 3.12 -6.63 -11.14
C ASN A 103 2.74 -6.27 -9.70
N LEU A 104 3.71 -6.04 -8.83
CA LEU A 104 3.47 -5.50 -7.49
C LEU A 104 3.68 -3.99 -7.47
N VAL A 105 2.72 -3.24 -6.94
CA VAL A 105 2.82 -1.79 -6.73
C VAL A 105 2.54 -1.48 -5.27
N VAL A 106 3.53 -0.90 -4.59
CA VAL A 106 3.44 -0.52 -3.18
C VAL A 106 3.67 0.97 -3.03
N VAL A 107 2.71 1.66 -2.41
CA VAL A 107 2.80 3.09 -2.08
C VAL A 107 3.02 3.19 -0.58
N CYS A 108 4.27 3.43 -0.16
CA CYS A 108 4.62 3.54 1.26
C CYS A 108 5.97 4.25 1.47
N GLY A 109 6.06 5.01 2.56
CA GLY A 109 7.25 5.77 2.93
C GLY A 109 7.42 7.04 2.07
N ASP A 110 8.02 8.09 2.64
CA ASP A 110 8.37 9.30 1.87
C ASP A 110 9.83 9.23 1.40
N HIS A 111 10.04 9.09 0.10
CA HIS A 111 11.38 9.05 -0.52
C HIS A 111 12.03 10.42 -0.62
N GLY A 112 11.25 11.51 -0.52
CA GLY A 112 11.74 12.87 -0.74
C GLY A 112 12.56 13.43 0.42
N LYS A 113 12.51 12.79 1.59
CA LYS A 113 13.23 13.24 2.80
C LYS A 113 13.72 12.03 3.59
N VAL A 114 14.87 12.18 4.23
CA VAL A 114 15.34 11.20 5.21
C VAL A 114 14.34 11.20 6.38
N SER A 115 13.74 10.04 6.65
CA SER A 115 12.80 9.88 7.76
C SER A 115 13.51 10.13 9.10
N LYS A 116 12.78 10.69 10.07
CA LYS A 116 13.21 10.82 11.47
C LYS A 116 12.68 9.67 12.34
N ASP A 117 11.80 8.85 11.80
CA ASP A 117 11.20 7.72 12.51
C ASP A 117 12.07 6.46 12.38
N LYS A 118 12.34 5.80 13.50
CA LYS A 118 13.24 4.64 13.54
C LYS A 118 12.60 3.41 12.92
N GLU A 119 11.28 3.23 13.06
CA GLU A 119 10.60 2.10 12.44
C GLU A 119 10.58 2.26 10.92
N GLU A 120 10.21 3.44 10.43
CA GLU A 120 10.24 3.74 8.99
C GLU A 120 11.63 3.53 8.40
N GLN A 121 12.70 4.04 9.04
CA GLN A 121 14.09 3.79 8.60
C GLN A 121 14.43 2.30 8.51
N ALA A 122 14.04 1.50 9.51
CA ALA A 122 14.30 0.07 9.52
C ALA A 122 13.52 -0.67 8.41
N GLU A 123 12.26 -0.29 8.19
CA GLU A 123 11.43 -0.85 7.12
C GLU A 123 11.91 -0.42 5.72
N PHE A 124 12.41 0.81 5.55
CA PHE A 124 13.08 1.25 4.31
C PHE A 124 14.28 0.36 3.98
N LYS A 125 15.16 0.11 4.96
CA LYS A 125 16.32 -0.76 4.76
C LYS A 125 15.88 -2.17 4.33
N LYS A 126 14.89 -2.75 5.01
CA LYS A 126 14.34 -4.07 4.64
C LYS A 126 13.75 -4.08 3.23
N MET A 127 13.05 -3.01 2.82
CA MET A 127 12.51 -2.90 1.46
C MET A 127 13.63 -3.01 0.42
N PHE A 128 14.73 -2.27 0.58
CA PHE A 128 15.89 -2.38 -0.32
C PHE A 128 16.49 -3.78 -0.31
N ASP A 129 16.77 -4.33 0.88
CA ASP A 129 17.35 -5.67 1.05
C ASP A 129 16.48 -6.74 0.34
N LEU A 130 15.15 -6.67 0.46
CA LEU A 130 14.22 -7.62 -0.18
C LEU A 130 14.16 -7.47 -1.70
N ILE A 131 14.15 -6.23 -2.20
CA ILE A 131 14.13 -5.97 -3.65
C ILE A 131 15.38 -6.55 -4.30
N GLU A 132 16.54 -6.37 -3.68
CA GLU A 132 17.80 -6.94 -4.14
C GLU A 132 17.81 -8.47 -4.00
N GLN A 133 17.47 -9.00 -2.82
CA GLN A 133 17.50 -10.43 -2.53
C GLN A 133 16.65 -11.26 -3.49
N TYR A 134 15.46 -10.78 -3.86
CA TYR A 134 14.53 -11.49 -4.75
C TYR A 134 14.58 -11.00 -6.19
N ASN A 135 15.56 -10.14 -6.56
CA ASN A 135 15.70 -9.55 -7.89
C ASN A 135 14.38 -8.98 -8.44
N LEU A 136 13.70 -8.16 -7.63
CA LEU A 136 12.36 -7.67 -7.94
C LEU A 136 12.33 -6.49 -8.92
N ILE A 137 13.50 -6.04 -9.38
CA ILE A 137 13.63 -5.02 -10.41
C ILE A 137 12.86 -5.47 -11.66
N GLY A 138 11.96 -4.61 -12.15
CA GLY A 138 11.05 -4.96 -13.25
C GLY A 138 9.76 -5.69 -12.84
N HIS A 139 9.65 -6.18 -11.60
CA HIS A 139 8.44 -6.82 -11.06
C HIS A 139 7.71 -5.99 -9.99
N ILE A 140 8.43 -5.10 -9.29
CA ILE A 140 7.89 -4.21 -8.26
C ILE A 140 7.97 -2.73 -8.65
N ARG A 141 6.95 -1.93 -8.33
CA ARG A 141 7.01 -0.45 -8.28
C ARG A 141 6.84 -0.04 -6.82
N TRP A 142 7.89 0.52 -6.25
CA TRP A 142 7.81 1.16 -4.96
C TRP A 142 7.67 2.67 -5.17
N ILE A 143 6.56 3.23 -4.69
CA ILE A 143 6.18 4.63 -4.89
C ILE A 143 6.18 5.34 -3.54
N SER A 144 6.72 6.55 -3.52
CA SER A 144 6.63 7.45 -2.36
C SER A 144 5.18 7.77 -2.00
N ALA A 145 4.93 8.09 -0.72
CA ALA A 145 3.62 8.40 -0.18
C ALA A 145 2.83 9.42 -1.03
N GLN A 146 1.57 9.09 -1.33
CA GLN A 146 0.70 9.90 -2.18
C GLN A 146 -0.27 10.74 -1.34
N MET A 147 -0.05 12.06 -1.32
CA MET A 147 -0.79 12.98 -0.45
C MET A 147 -2.10 13.53 -1.08
N ASN A 148 -2.27 13.40 -2.40
CA ASN A 148 -3.44 13.92 -3.09
C ASN A 148 -4.58 12.88 -3.15
N ARG A 149 -5.55 13.01 -2.25
CA ARG A 149 -6.72 12.12 -2.17
C ARG A 149 -7.55 12.01 -3.46
N VAL A 150 -7.64 13.08 -4.26
CA VAL A 150 -8.39 13.09 -5.52
C VAL A 150 -7.71 12.20 -6.54
N ARG A 151 -6.38 12.36 -6.69
CA ARG A 151 -5.55 11.50 -7.54
C ARG A 151 -5.53 10.05 -7.03
N ASN A 152 -5.49 9.85 -5.71
CA ASN A 152 -5.54 8.51 -5.11
C ASN A 152 -6.85 7.78 -5.46
N GLY A 153 -7.99 8.49 -5.46
CA GLY A 153 -9.26 7.93 -5.93
C GLY A 153 -9.18 7.43 -7.36
N GLU A 154 -8.57 8.21 -8.27
CA GLU A 154 -8.38 7.80 -9.67
C GLU A 154 -7.36 6.67 -9.81
N LEU A 155 -6.30 6.66 -8.99
CA LEU A 155 -5.33 5.57 -8.96
C LEU A 155 -6.01 4.23 -8.62
N TYR A 156 -6.86 4.16 -7.60
CA TYR A 156 -7.63 2.94 -7.30
C TYR A 156 -8.46 2.47 -8.51
N ARG A 157 -9.14 3.39 -9.20
CA ARG A 157 -9.94 3.06 -10.38
C ARG A 157 -9.06 2.59 -11.55
N TYR A 158 -7.88 3.19 -11.71
CA TYR A 158 -6.90 2.78 -12.72
C TYR A 158 -6.40 1.34 -12.49
N ILE A 159 -6.15 0.95 -11.24
CA ILE A 159 -5.83 -0.44 -10.88
C ILE A 159 -6.97 -1.39 -11.28
N CYS A 160 -8.24 -0.98 -11.12
CA CYS A 160 -9.39 -1.78 -11.56
C CYS A 160 -9.45 -1.94 -13.08
N ASP A 161 -9.10 -0.92 -13.86
CA ASP A 161 -9.05 -1.02 -15.33
C ASP A 161 -8.06 -2.11 -15.78
N MET A 162 -6.94 -2.23 -15.06
CA MET A 162 -5.92 -3.26 -15.26
C MET A 162 -6.30 -4.64 -14.71
N LYS A 163 -7.53 -4.81 -14.20
CA LYS A 163 -7.99 -6.07 -13.56
C LYS A 163 -7.12 -6.48 -12.38
N GLY A 164 -6.55 -5.49 -11.68
CA GLY A 164 -5.74 -5.68 -10.50
C GLY A 164 -6.54 -6.00 -9.24
N ALA A 165 -5.83 -6.10 -8.12
CA ALA A 165 -6.39 -6.33 -6.80
C ALA A 165 -5.72 -5.45 -5.75
N PHE A 166 -6.44 -5.15 -4.66
CA PHE A 166 -5.89 -4.48 -3.49
C PHE A 166 -5.56 -5.50 -2.40
N VAL A 167 -4.42 -5.33 -1.73
CA VAL A 167 -3.98 -6.16 -0.59
C VAL A 167 -3.57 -5.28 0.59
N GLN A 168 -3.93 -5.70 1.79
CA GLN A 168 -3.71 -4.97 3.04
C GLN A 168 -3.30 -5.92 4.17
#